data_AF-A0A6M0GG71-F1
#
_entry.id   AF-A0A6M0GG71-F1
#
_cell.length_a   1.000
_cell.length_b   1.000
_cell.length_c   1.000
_cell.angle_alpha   90.00
_cell.angle_beta   90.00
_cell.angle_gamma   90.00
#
_symmetry.space_group_name_H-M   'P 1'
#
loop_
_entity.id
_entity.type
_entity.pdbx_description
1 polymer ?
#
loop_
_entity_poly.entity_id
_entity_poly.type
_entity_poly.pdbx_seq_one_letter_code
_entity_poly.pdbx_strand_id
1 'polypeptide(L)'
;LIIAKARSMRLAKFAYLVHAYALAMILVYCFVPKPFGQLLNLSGIFKVLNPKPAALVSKASSLLNLDQVKEQTTAASLNSLAAVKLPDNVTTLIQDQPIDIVPVEISMAAANNLNWQPRPIFQSYVAFKTSLDNANLNSLVTQPRDYLLYQFTTIDGRHPFFDEPATFFHMMCNYQLSPAIPGFVPDAPPAIAQLMILEERQSSICPPGLAEEKITIPWEATQELATKDGSLARAAIKIKYSLFGKIYKTLFRSPQVLMKITYEDGFELGCRIIPENADNGIVISHLPKEANEALAFWQALDSAKGQLTGKVKSVSFSNQNSLLYSPKIELIFTSYDLLG
;
A
#
# COMPACT_ATOMS: atom_id res chain seq x y z
N LEU A 1 -37.45 17.22 39.89
CA LEU A 1 -36.13 17.86 40.14
C LEU A 1 -34.97 16.89 40.40
N ILE A 2 -35.16 15.76 41.10
CA ILE A 2 -34.07 14.84 41.48
C ILE A 2 -33.49 14.05 40.28
N ILE A 3 -34.32 13.64 39.32
CA ILE A 3 -33.88 12.87 38.13
C ILE A 3 -33.01 13.71 37.17
N ALA A 4 -33.31 15.00 37.03
CA ALA A 4 -32.51 15.93 36.21
C ALA A 4 -31.11 16.17 36.82
N LYS A 5 -31.05 16.26 38.16
CA LYS A 5 -29.79 16.44 38.91
C LYS A 5 -28.91 15.19 38.88
N ALA A 6 -29.51 13.99 38.84
CA ALA A 6 -28.80 12.73 38.66
C ALA A 6 -28.25 12.55 37.23
N ARG A 7 -29.01 12.95 36.19
CA ARG A 7 -28.52 12.99 34.80
C ARG A 7 -27.39 14.01 34.61
N SER A 8 -27.51 15.22 35.16
CA SER A 8 -26.46 16.24 35.06
C SER A 8 -25.18 15.84 35.82
N MET A 9 -25.30 15.18 36.98
CA MET A 9 -24.13 14.62 37.68
C MET A 9 -23.44 13.51 36.89
N ARG A 10 -24.18 12.65 36.17
CA ARG A 10 -23.58 11.62 35.31
C ARG A 10 -22.87 12.24 34.09
N LEU A 11 -23.46 13.26 33.49
CA LEU A 11 -22.85 14.05 32.41
C LEU A 11 -21.58 14.78 32.88
N ALA A 12 -21.60 15.39 34.07
CA ALA A 12 -20.44 16.06 34.63
C ALA A 12 -19.32 15.05 34.95
N LYS A 13 -19.64 13.90 35.56
CA LYS A 13 -18.65 12.83 35.81
C LYS A 13 -18.05 12.27 34.53
N PHE A 14 -18.88 12.11 33.48
CA PHE A 14 -18.40 11.71 32.15
C PHE A 14 -17.48 12.78 31.55
N ALA A 15 -17.84 14.06 31.65
CA ALA A 15 -16.99 15.16 31.22
C ALA A 15 -15.65 15.18 31.99
N TYR A 16 -15.67 15.01 33.32
CA TYR A 16 -14.43 14.92 34.11
C TYR A 16 -13.57 13.71 33.71
N LEU A 17 -14.17 12.57 33.40
CA LEU A 17 -13.45 11.41 32.87
C LEU A 17 -12.80 11.72 31.52
N VAL A 18 -13.51 12.39 30.61
CA VAL A 18 -12.96 12.82 29.31
C VAL A 18 -11.82 13.82 29.48
N HIS A 19 -11.94 14.78 30.40
CA HIS A 19 -10.89 15.78 30.66
C HIS A 19 -9.68 15.16 31.35
N ALA A 20 -9.88 14.30 32.36
CA ALA A 20 -8.81 13.58 33.04
C ALA A 20 -8.09 12.64 32.06
N TYR A 21 -8.83 11.98 31.17
CA TYR A 21 -8.28 11.17 30.09
C TYR A 21 -7.45 12.02 29.12
N ALA A 22 -7.98 13.15 28.64
CA ALA A 22 -7.24 14.06 27.77
C ALA A 22 -5.96 14.58 28.43
N LEU A 23 -6.03 14.94 29.72
CA LEU A 23 -4.90 15.47 30.47
C LEU A 23 -3.85 14.38 30.75
N ALA A 24 -4.28 13.15 31.03
CA ALA A 24 -3.40 11.99 31.14
C ALA A 24 -2.73 11.66 29.80
N MET A 25 -3.44 11.74 28.69
CA MET A 25 -2.90 11.55 27.34
C MET A 25 -1.87 12.62 26.98
N ILE A 26 -2.15 13.89 27.32
CA ILE A 26 -1.20 15.00 27.16
C ILE A 26 0.04 14.80 28.03
N LEU A 27 -0.12 14.42 29.30
CA LEU A 27 0.98 14.13 30.21
C LEU A 27 1.84 12.98 29.70
N VAL A 28 1.23 11.86 29.34
CA VAL A 28 1.91 10.68 28.80
C VAL A 28 2.67 11.03 27.52
N TYR A 29 2.08 11.85 26.64
CA TYR A 29 2.73 12.33 25.44
C TYR A 29 3.92 13.29 25.72
N CYS A 30 3.76 14.22 26.67
CA CYS A 30 4.81 15.20 27.02
C CYS A 30 6.01 14.55 27.75
N PHE A 31 5.78 13.56 28.60
CA PHE A 31 6.81 12.95 29.44
C PHE A 31 7.42 11.68 28.85
N VAL A 32 6.73 11.03 27.92
CA VAL A 32 7.22 9.83 27.23
C VAL A 32 6.99 9.98 25.71
N PRO A 33 7.67 10.92 25.02
CA PRO A 33 7.41 11.17 23.60
C PRO A 33 7.86 10.00 22.71
N LYS A 34 8.92 9.28 23.10
CA LYS A 34 9.51 8.17 22.33
C LYS A 34 8.51 7.08 21.86
N PRO A 35 7.55 6.59 22.67
CA PRO A 35 6.51 5.68 22.19
C PRO A 35 5.49 6.33 21.24
N PHE A 36 5.30 7.66 21.25
CA PHE A 36 4.26 8.38 20.47
C PHE A 36 4.78 9.15 19.25
N GLY A 37 6.09 9.16 18.99
CA GLY A 37 6.72 9.86 17.86
C GLY A 37 7.36 11.20 18.23
N GLN A 38 7.49 12.11 17.24
CA GLN A 38 8.10 13.43 17.45
C GLN A 38 7.34 14.28 18.48
N LEU A 39 8.06 15.09 19.25
CA LEU A 39 7.54 16.09 20.19
C LEU A 39 6.53 17.03 19.51
N LEU A 40 5.49 17.46 20.25
CA LEU A 40 4.47 18.41 19.80
C LEU A 40 5.15 19.63 19.14
N ASN A 41 5.05 19.72 17.81
CA ASN A 41 5.54 20.87 17.09
C ASN A 41 4.55 22.04 17.29
N LEU A 42 4.76 22.80 18.36
CA LEU A 42 3.94 23.97 18.74
C LEU A 42 3.89 25.06 17.65
N SER A 43 4.79 25.03 16.65
CA SER A 43 4.72 25.94 15.50
C SER A 43 3.43 25.79 14.69
N GLY A 44 2.81 24.60 14.69
CA GLY A 44 1.51 24.35 14.05
C GLY A 44 0.36 25.10 14.73
N ILE A 45 0.41 25.27 16.06
CA ILE A 45 -0.61 25.97 16.83
C ILE A 45 -0.57 27.48 16.52
N PHE A 46 0.62 28.05 16.33
CA PHE A 46 0.78 29.45 15.91
C PHE A 46 0.31 29.71 14.47
N LYS A 47 0.27 28.71 13.58
CA LYS A 47 -0.33 28.84 12.25
C LYS A 47 -1.87 28.95 12.30
N VAL A 48 -2.52 28.31 13.28
CA VAL A 48 -3.98 28.40 13.49
C VAL A 48 -4.38 29.79 14.00
N LEU A 49 -3.48 30.45 14.75
CA LEU A 49 -3.71 31.76 15.35
C LEU A 49 -3.40 32.94 14.41
N ASN A 50 -2.92 32.68 13.18
CA ASN A 50 -2.62 33.71 12.19
C ASN A 50 -3.51 33.55 10.95
N PRO A 51 -4.82 33.79 11.05
CA PRO A 51 -5.72 33.66 9.92
C PRO A 51 -5.32 34.70 8.87
N LYS A 52 -4.97 34.26 7.66
CA LYS A 52 -4.75 35.17 6.51
C LYS A 52 -6.11 35.75 6.11
N PRO A 53 -6.49 36.98 6.52
CA PRO A 53 -7.88 37.45 6.42
C PRO A 53 -8.32 37.56 4.96
N ALA A 54 -7.41 37.96 4.07
CA ALA A 54 -7.63 38.02 2.64
C ALA A 54 -7.96 36.64 2.02
N ALA A 55 -7.32 35.56 2.49
CA ALA A 55 -7.61 34.20 2.04
C ALA A 55 -8.95 33.67 2.59
N LEU A 56 -9.39 34.20 3.73
CA LEU A 56 -10.71 33.88 4.30
C LEU A 56 -11.82 34.61 3.56
N VAL A 57 -11.62 35.89 3.24
CA VAL A 57 -12.56 36.71 2.46
C VAL A 57 -12.69 36.19 1.04
N SER A 58 -11.59 35.83 0.38
CA SER A 58 -11.65 35.24 -0.98
C SER A 58 -12.32 33.86 -1.01
N LYS A 59 -12.19 33.07 0.06
CA LYS A 59 -12.93 31.82 0.24
C LYS A 59 -14.40 32.02 0.60
N ALA A 60 -14.72 33.11 1.30
CA ALA A 60 -16.11 33.46 1.62
C ALA A 60 -16.85 34.03 0.40
N SER A 61 -16.19 34.83 -0.44
CA SER A 61 -16.78 35.34 -1.67
C SER A 61 -17.02 34.25 -2.73
N SER A 62 -16.21 33.18 -2.73
CA SER A 62 -16.46 32.01 -3.58
C SER A 62 -17.71 31.22 -3.17
N LEU A 63 -18.15 31.30 -1.91
CA LEU A 63 -19.45 30.74 -1.48
C LEU A 63 -20.64 31.53 -2.03
N LEU A 64 -20.43 32.78 -2.46
CA LEU A 64 -21.47 33.64 -3.03
C LEU A 64 -21.61 33.49 -4.55
N ASN A 65 -20.65 32.84 -5.22
CA ASN A 65 -20.68 32.60 -6.66
C ASN A 65 -20.26 31.16 -6.99
N LEU A 66 -21.13 30.22 -6.64
CA LEU A 66 -20.88 28.78 -6.80
C LEU A 66 -20.71 28.36 -8.27
N ASP A 67 -21.38 29.04 -9.20
CA ASP A 67 -21.27 28.75 -10.63
C ASP A 67 -19.87 29.08 -11.16
N GLN A 68 -19.34 30.26 -10.83
CA GLN A 68 -17.97 30.63 -11.20
C GLN A 68 -16.93 29.67 -10.58
N VAL A 69 -17.12 29.27 -9.32
CA VAL A 69 -16.24 28.30 -8.66
C VAL A 69 -16.31 26.94 -9.36
N LYS A 70 -17.51 26.49 -9.73
CA LYS A 70 -17.71 25.24 -10.47
C LYS A 70 -17.03 25.29 -11.83
N GLU A 71 -17.18 26.36 -12.59
CA GLU A 71 -16.53 26.55 -13.90
C GLU A 71 -15.01 26.54 -13.78
N GLN A 72 -14.45 27.32 -12.85
CA GLN A 72 -13.01 27.38 -12.61
C GLN A 72 -12.45 26.02 -12.18
N THR A 73 -13.15 25.33 -11.30
CA THR A 73 -12.73 23.99 -10.81
C THR A 73 -12.82 22.97 -11.94
N THR A 74 -13.85 23.04 -12.79
CA THR A 74 -14.02 22.14 -13.94
C THR A 74 -12.90 22.37 -14.96
N ALA A 75 -12.60 23.62 -15.30
CA ALA A 75 -11.51 23.96 -16.21
C ALA A 75 -10.15 23.51 -15.66
N ALA A 76 -9.89 23.76 -14.37
CA ALA A 76 -8.68 23.28 -13.71
C ALA A 76 -8.59 21.75 -13.72
N SER A 77 -9.69 21.06 -13.44
CA SER A 77 -9.76 19.60 -13.46
C SER A 77 -9.49 19.04 -14.85
N LEU A 78 -10.09 19.58 -15.91
CA LEU A 78 -9.86 19.16 -17.29
C LEU A 78 -8.39 19.35 -17.70
N ASN A 79 -7.78 20.46 -17.29
CA ASN A 79 -6.35 20.70 -17.52
C ASN A 79 -5.47 19.68 -16.76
N SER A 80 -5.84 19.30 -15.54
CA SER A 80 -5.12 18.26 -14.80
C SER A 80 -5.26 16.87 -15.42
N LEU A 81 -6.43 16.53 -15.97
CA LEU A 81 -6.66 15.24 -16.64
C LEU A 81 -5.81 15.08 -17.92
N ALA A 82 -5.43 16.18 -18.57
CA ALA A 82 -4.57 16.12 -19.75
C ALA A 82 -3.19 15.48 -19.45
N ALA A 83 -2.70 15.57 -18.21
CA ALA A 83 -1.41 15.01 -17.81
C ALA A 83 -1.40 13.48 -17.71
N VAL A 84 -2.57 12.84 -17.71
CA VAL A 84 -2.74 11.38 -17.56
C VAL A 84 -3.52 10.78 -18.73
N LYS A 85 -3.58 11.49 -19.86
CA LYS A 85 -4.14 10.93 -21.09
C LYS A 85 -3.24 9.81 -21.62
N LEU A 86 -3.86 8.67 -21.90
CA LEU A 86 -3.23 7.51 -22.50
C LEU A 86 -2.99 7.79 -23.99
N PRO A 87 -1.87 7.33 -24.54
CA PRO A 87 -1.64 7.41 -25.99
C PRO A 87 -2.63 6.54 -26.78
N ASP A 88 -2.86 6.87 -28.05
CA ASP A 88 -3.90 6.26 -28.88
C ASP A 88 -3.75 4.75 -29.08
N ASN A 89 -2.51 4.25 -29.05
CA ASN A 89 -2.24 2.81 -29.14
C ASN A 89 -2.80 2.05 -27.93
N VAL A 90 -2.78 2.65 -26.73
CA VAL A 90 -3.33 2.04 -25.51
C VAL A 90 -4.85 2.11 -25.53
N THR A 91 -5.44 3.26 -25.87
CA THR A 91 -6.89 3.40 -25.92
C THR A 91 -7.52 2.51 -26.99
N THR A 92 -6.84 2.32 -28.13
CA THR A 92 -7.26 1.39 -29.19
C THR A 92 -7.11 -0.08 -28.78
N LEU A 93 -6.12 -0.41 -27.96
CA LEU A 93 -5.91 -1.76 -27.42
C LEU A 93 -7.01 -2.13 -26.42
N ILE A 94 -7.26 -1.28 -25.43
CA ILE A 94 -8.21 -1.57 -24.33
C ILE A 94 -9.67 -1.37 -24.74
N GLN A 95 -9.95 -0.40 -25.63
CA GLN A 95 -11.30 -0.03 -26.07
C GLN A 95 -12.27 0.12 -24.87
N ASP A 96 -13.40 -0.59 -24.89
CA ASP A 96 -14.40 -0.62 -23.83
C ASP A 96 -14.24 -1.83 -22.89
N GLN A 97 -13.10 -2.54 -22.91
CA GLN A 97 -12.87 -3.69 -22.05
C GLN A 97 -12.78 -3.29 -20.58
N PRO A 98 -13.21 -4.16 -19.64
CA PRO A 98 -13.15 -3.87 -18.23
C PRO A 98 -11.70 -3.74 -17.76
N ILE A 99 -11.36 -2.61 -17.15
CA ILE A 99 -10.00 -2.34 -16.65
C ILE A 99 -9.98 -2.05 -15.15
N ASP A 100 -8.84 -2.27 -14.50
CA ASP A 100 -8.52 -1.63 -13.23
C ASP A 100 -7.16 -0.89 -13.31
N ILE A 101 -6.95 0.03 -12.38
CA ILE A 101 -5.75 0.85 -12.26
C ILE A 101 -5.05 0.51 -10.96
N VAL A 102 -3.77 0.17 -11.06
CA VAL A 102 -2.95 -0.26 -9.93
C VAL A 102 -1.63 0.50 -9.95
N PRO A 103 -1.18 1.13 -8.85
CA PRO A 103 -1.77 1.06 -7.51
C PRO A 103 -2.61 2.28 -7.11
N VAL A 104 -2.46 3.44 -7.77
CA VAL A 104 -3.01 4.72 -7.25
C VAL A 104 -3.56 5.73 -8.27
N GLU A 105 -3.08 5.73 -9.52
CA GLU A 105 -3.34 6.83 -10.48
C GLU A 105 -4.70 6.73 -11.20
N ILE A 106 -5.76 6.68 -10.40
CA ILE A 106 -7.14 6.46 -10.86
C ILE A 106 -7.68 7.58 -11.75
N SER A 107 -7.01 8.74 -11.81
CA SER A 107 -7.45 9.84 -12.67
C SER A 107 -7.38 9.50 -14.15
N MET A 108 -6.58 8.49 -14.53
CA MET A 108 -6.59 7.90 -15.87
C MET A 108 -7.98 7.42 -16.31
N ALA A 109 -8.81 6.91 -15.41
CA ALA A 109 -10.16 6.45 -15.75
C ALA A 109 -11.01 7.59 -16.31
N ALA A 110 -11.03 8.73 -15.63
CA ALA A 110 -11.79 9.90 -16.05
C ALA A 110 -11.16 10.61 -17.26
N ALA A 111 -9.83 10.67 -17.34
CA ALA A 111 -9.12 11.34 -18.43
C ALA A 111 -9.30 10.65 -19.79
N ASN A 112 -9.54 9.34 -19.77
CA ASN A 112 -9.58 8.49 -20.97
C ASN A 112 -10.95 7.83 -21.20
N ASN A 113 -11.94 8.14 -20.37
CA ASN A 113 -13.29 7.55 -20.44
C ASN A 113 -13.27 6.01 -20.43
N LEU A 114 -12.47 5.43 -19.53
CA LEU A 114 -12.26 3.99 -19.47
C LEU A 114 -13.49 3.27 -18.87
N ASN A 115 -13.75 2.03 -19.30
CA ASN A 115 -14.65 1.10 -18.59
C ASN A 115 -13.98 0.60 -17.29
N TRP A 116 -13.82 1.53 -16.34
CA TRP A 116 -13.12 1.28 -15.10
C TRP A 116 -13.98 0.49 -14.13
N GLN A 117 -13.54 -0.72 -13.82
CA GLN A 117 -14.10 -1.59 -12.80
C GLN A 117 -13.09 -1.68 -11.64
N PRO A 118 -13.14 -0.77 -10.65
CA PRO A 118 -12.20 -0.78 -9.55
C PRO A 118 -12.33 -2.01 -8.65
N ARG A 119 -11.22 -2.53 -8.14
CA ARG A 119 -11.25 -3.37 -6.94
C ARG A 119 -11.88 -2.60 -5.77
N PRO A 120 -12.49 -3.28 -4.77
CA PRO A 120 -13.15 -2.62 -3.64
C PRO A 120 -12.28 -1.59 -2.91
N ILE A 121 -10.97 -1.85 -2.79
CA ILE A 121 -9.97 -0.93 -2.25
C ILE A 121 -9.02 -0.57 -3.39
N PHE A 122 -9.44 0.36 -4.24
CA PHE A 122 -8.74 0.76 -5.48
C PHE A 122 -7.45 1.56 -5.25
N GLN A 123 -7.22 2.10 -4.05
CA GLN A 123 -5.96 2.73 -3.66
C GLN A 123 -5.13 1.70 -2.88
N SER A 124 -4.18 1.04 -3.53
CA SER A 124 -3.49 -0.16 -2.98
C SER A 124 -2.90 0.07 -1.58
N TYR A 125 -2.34 1.24 -1.30
CA TYR A 125 -1.75 1.56 0.01
C TYR A 125 -2.75 1.54 1.17
N VAL A 126 -4.06 1.62 0.87
CA VAL A 126 -5.19 1.56 1.82
C VAL A 126 -5.60 0.11 2.11
N ALA A 127 -5.18 -0.87 1.32
CA ALA A 127 -5.46 -2.30 1.53
C ALA A 127 -4.59 -2.91 2.66
N PHE A 128 -4.28 -2.14 3.69
CA PHE A 128 -3.27 -2.43 4.73
C PHE A 128 -3.70 -3.50 5.76
N LYS A 129 -4.81 -4.21 5.54
CA LYS A 129 -5.28 -5.33 6.37
C LYS A 129 -5.53 -6.53 5.48
N THR A 130 -5.24 -7.73 6.00
CA THR A 130 -5.59 -9.02 5.38
C THR A 130 -7.02 -9.04 4.81
N SER A 131 -8.02 -8.55 5.54
CA SER A 131 -9.41 -8.56 5.06
C SER A 131 -9.68 -7.62 3.87
N LEU A 132 -8.93 -6.51 3.77
CA LEU A 132 -9.06 -5.53 2.68
C LEU A 132 -8.35 -6.04 1.43
N ASP A 133 -7.13 -6.54 1.59
CA ASP A 133 -6.39 -7.21 0.51
C ASP A 133 -7.16 -8.43 -0.01
N ASN A 134 -7.73 -9.27 0.87
CA ASN A 134 -8.56 -10.40 0.43
C ASN A 134 -9.85 -9.96 -0.28
N ALA A 135 -10.41 -8.79 0.02
CA ALA A 135 -11.56 -8.27 -0.72
C ALA A 135 -11.16 -7.87 -2.15
N ASN A 136 -9.97 -7.28 -2.33
CA ASN A 136 -9.39 -7.00 -3.65
C ASN A 136 -9.12 -8.29 -4.42
N LEU A 137 -8.47 -9.27 -3.80
CA LEU A 137 -8.24 -10.60 -4.37
C LEU A 137 -9.55 -11.24 -4.85
N ASN A 138 -10.55 -11.33 -3.97
CA ASN A 138 -11.83 -11.96 -4.30
C ASN A 138 -12.54 -11.24 -5.46
N SER A 139 -12.42 -9.90 -5.53
CA SER A 139 -12.95 -9.14 -6.67
C SER A 139 -12.30 -9.55 -7.98
N LEU A 140 -10.97 -9.68 -8.04
CA LEU A 140 -10.28 -10.09 -9.26
C LEU A 140 -10.55 -11.56 -9.62
N VAL A 141 -10.72 -12.44 -8.63
CA VAL A 141 -11.07 -13.85 -8.87
C VAL A 141 -12.49 -14.02 -9.41
N THR A 142 -13.45 -13.25 -8.90
CA THR A 142 -14.87 -13.40 -9.26
C THR A 142 -15.29 -12.56 -10.46
N GLN A 143 -14.59 -11.44 -10.68
CA GLN A 143 -14.80 -10.51 -11.78
C GLN A 143 -13.41 -10.10 -12.29
N PRO A 144 -12.71 -10.93 -13.06
CA PRO A 144 -11.42 -10.53 -13.61
C PRO A 144 -11.58 -9.31 -14.51
N ARG A 145 -10.49 -8.53 -14.64
CA ARG A 145 -10.43 -7.41 -15.58
C ARG A 145 -9.59 -7.88 -16.74
N ASP A 146 -9.99 -7.53 -17.95
CA ASP A 146 -9.24 -7.88 -19.15
C ASP A 146 -7.85 -7.21 -19.13
N TYR A 147 -7.80 -5.97 -18.62
CA TYR A 147 -6.56 -5.21 -18.50
C TYR A 147 -6.35 -4.59 -17.11
N LEU A 148 -5.09 -4.54 -16.68
CA LEU A 148 -4.64 -3.74 -15.54
C LEU A 148 -3.63 -2.69 -16.03
N LEU A 149 -3.90 -1.43 -15.70
CA LEU A 149 -2.95 -0.33 -15.86
C LEU A 149 -2.04 -0.31 -14.64
N TYR A 150 -0.83 -0.87 -14.76
CA TYR A 150 0.07 -1.15 -13.64
C TYR A 150 1.29 -0.23 -13.63
N GLN A 151 1.58 0.39 -12.48
CA GLN A 151 2.85 1.09 -12.22
C GLN A 151 3.57 0.50 -11.01
N PHE A 152 4.88 0.35 -11.10
CA PHE A 152 5.72 -0.04 -9.96
C PHE A 152 5.99 1.16 -9.05
N THR A 153 5.00 1.51 -8.22
CA THR A 153 5.08 2.65 -7.30
C THR A 153 4.35 2.37 -5.99
N THR A 154 4.65 3.13 -4.95
CA THR A 154 3.97 3.08 -3.65
C THR A 154 4.28 4.38 -2.89
N ILE A 155 3.77 4.49 -1.66
CA ILE A 155 4.01 5.60 -0.76
C ILE A 155 4.53 5.11 0.59
N ASP A 156 4.79 6.04 1.52
CA ASP A 156 5.14 5.73 2.91
C ASP A 156 6.40 4.87 3.11
N GLY A 157 7.30 4.85 2.11
CA GLY A 157 8.55 4.08 2.16
C GLY A 157 8.34 2.56 2.17
N ARG A 158 7.24 2.07 1.61
CA ARG A 158 6.97 0.65 1.43
C ARG A 158 7.66 0.12 0.18
N HIS A 159 7.64 -1.20 0.01
CA HIS A 159 7.95 -1.83 -1.27
C HIS A 159 6.64 -2.01 -2.06
N PRO A 160 6.58 -1.72 -3.38
CA PRO A 160 5.34 -1.80 -4.16
C PRO A 160 4.63 -3.16 -4.10
N PHE A 161 5.39 -4.27 -4.06
CA PHE A 161 4.82 -5.62 -3.92
C PHE A 161 4.13 -5.88 -2.57
N PHE A 162 4.26 -4.99 -1.58
CA PHE A 162 3.78 -5.20 -0.21
C PHE A 162 2.48 -4.47 0.12
N ASP A 163 1.96 -3.62 -0.78
CA ASP A 163 0.74 -2.86 -0.50
C ASP A 163 -0.49 -3.77 -0.39
N GLU A 164 -0.56 -4.82 -1.20
CA GLU A 164 -1.63 -5.81 -1.20
C GLU A 164 -1.09 -7.20 -1.57
N PRO A 165 -0.40 -7.89 -0.64
CA PRO A 165 0.40 -9.07 -0.94
C PRO A 165 -0.35 -10.22 -1.62
N ALA A 166 -1.58 -10.51 -1.18
CA ALA A 166 -2.38 -11.57 -1.76
C ALA A 166 -2.92 -11.19 -3.14
N THR A 167 -3.41 -9.95 -3.29
CA THR A 167 -3.87 -9.43 -4.58
C THR A 167 -2.72 -9.33 -5.58
N PHE A 168 -1.56 -8.82 -5.17
CA PHE A 168 -0.36 -8.76 -6.00
C PHE A 168 0.08 -10.15 -6.47
N PHE A 169 0.12 -11.14 -5.57
CA PHE A 169 0.45 -12.50 -5.96
C PHE A 169 -0.55 -13.06 -6.98
N HIS A 170 -1.86 -12.80 -6.82
CA HIS A 170 -2.85 -13.19 -7.81
C HIS A 170 -2.66 -12.50 -9.16
N MET A 171 -2.38 -11.18 -9.18
CA MET A 171 -2.06 -10.47 -10.41
C MET A 171 -0.82 -11.07 -11.09
N MET A 172 0.25 -11.31 -10.34
CA MET A 172 1.48 -11.94 -10.84
C MET A 172 1.22 -13.31 -11.47
N CYS A 173 0.35 -14.11 -10.87
CA CYS A 173 0.05 -15.46 -11.36
C CYS A 173 -0.92 -15.50 -12.53
N ASN A 174 -1.84 -14.53 -12.66
CA ASN A 174 -2.97 -14.60 -13.59
C ASN A 174 -2.96 -13.49 -14.65
N TYR A 175 -2.00 -12.58 -14.60
CA TYR A 175 -1.83 -11.53 -15.60
C TYR A 175 -0.42 -11.59 -16.19
N GLN A 176 -0.27 -11.09 -17.41
CA GLN A 176 0.96 -11.02 -18.18
C GLN A 176 1.14 -9.64 -18.78
N LEU A 177 2.34 -9.25 -19.22
CA LEU A 177 2.46 -8.05 -20.06
C LEU A 177 1.64 -8.25 -21.34
N SER A 178 0.96 -7.18 -21.76
CA SER A 178 0.25 -7.17 -23.03
C SER A 178 1.22 -7.53 -24.16
N PRO A 179 0.93 -8.56 -24.98
CA PRO A 179 1.76 -8.87 -26.14
C PRO A 179 1.82 -7.72 -27.16
N ALA A 180 0.81 -6.86 -27.19
CA ALA A 180 0.78 -5.66 -28.02
C ALA A 180 1.73 -4.56 -27.50
N ILE A 181 1.95 -4.50 -26.19
CA ILE A 181 2.85 -3.54 -25.52
C ILE A 181 3.66 -4.28 -24.44
N PRO A 182 4.70 -5.06 -24.83
CA PRO A 182 5.46 -5.94 -23.92
C PRO A 182 6.53 -5.18 -23.12
N GLY A 183 6.18 -3.98 -22.65
CA GLY A 183 7.10 -2.98 -22.13
C GLY A 183 6.37 -1.84 -21.43
N PHE A 184 7.09 -0.76 -21.17
CA PHE A 184 6.43 0.50 -20.82
C PHE A 184 5.65 1.05 -22.02
N VAL A 185 4.51 1.67 -21.74
CA VAL A 185 3.72 2.36 -22.75
C VAL A 185 4.58 3.46 -23.40
N PRO A 186 4.79 3.40 -24.73
CA PRO A 186 5.52 4.43 -25.45
C PRO A 186 4.72 5.74 -25.43
N ASP A 187 5.43 6.88 -25.40
CA ASP A 187 4.84 8.22 -25.43
C ASP A 187 3.87 8.54 -24.28
N ALA A 188 3.87 7.74 -23.20
CA ALA A 188 3.12 8.03 -21.99
C ALA A 188 3.59 9.36 -21.37
N PRO A 189 2.66 10.25 -20.95
CA PRO A 189 3.04 11.51 -20.32
C PRO A 189 3.73 11.28 -18.96
N PRO A 190 4.53 12.26 -18.47
CA PRO A 190 5.37 12.07 -17.29
C PRO A 190 4.64 11.60 -16.02
N ALA A 191 3.38 12.00 -15.83
CA ALA A 191 2.59 11.62 -14.65
C ALA A 191 2.29 10.11 -14.61
N ILE A 192 2.24 9.45 -15.77
CA ILE A 192 2.02 8.01 -15.92
C ILE A 192 3.20 7.36 -16.65
N ALA A 193 4.40 7.92 -16.50
CA ALA A 193 5.61 7.28 -16.99
C ALA A 193 5.75 5.87 -16.41
N GLN A 194 6.40 4.99 -17.16
CA GLN A 194 6.64 3.59 -16.76
C GLN A 194 5.35 2.79 -16.51
N LEU A 195 4.24 3.22 -17.11
CA LEU A 195 3.00 2.46 -17.15
C LEU A 195 3.22 1.16 -17.94
N MET A 196 2.81 0.05 -17.35
CA MET A 196 2.71 -1.26 -17.99
C MET A 196 1.23 -1.60 -18.20
N ILE A 197 0.94 -2.30 -19.30
CA ILE A 197 -0.38 -2.86 -19.56
C ILE A 197 -0.29 -4.34 -19.27
N LEU A 198 -1.04 -4.81 -18.28
CA LEU A 198 -1.14 -6.24 -17.99
C LEU A 198 -2.46 -6.77 -18.54
N GLU A 199 -2.43 -7.93 -19.19
CA GLU A 199 -3.58 -8.66 -19.72
C GLU A 199 -3.84 -9.91 -18.89
N GLU A 200 -5.11 -10.29 -18.71
CA GLU A 200 -5.47 -11.56 -18.08
C GLU A 200 -4.94 -12.75 -18.91
N ARG A 201 -4.34 -13.73 -18.22
CA ARG A 201 -3.90 -14.99 -18.81
C ARG A 201 -5.07 -15.96 -18.94
N GLN A 202 -5.05 -16.78 -19.98
CA GLN A 202 -5.98 -17.91 -20.12
C GLN A 202 -5.83 -18.94 -18.99
N SER A 203 -4.63 -19.06 -18.42
CA SER A 203 -4.33 -19.97 -17.31
C SER A 203 -3.28 -19.38 -16.38
N SER A 204 -3.45 -19.63 -15.09
CA SER A 204 -2.47 -19.23 -14.07
C SER A 204 -1.12 -19.89 -14.30
N ILE A 205 -0.03 -19.14 -14.13
CA ILE A 205 1.35 -19.67 -14.20
C ILE A 205 1.87 -20.21 -12.87
N CYS A 206 1.16 -19.95 -11.77
CA CYS A 206 1.60 -20.38 -10.45
C CYS A 206 1.05 -21.78 -10.13
N PRO A 207 1.90 -22.80 -9.92
CA PRO A 207 1.44 -24.09 -9.44
C PRO A 207 0.99 -24.00 -7.98
N PRO A 208 0.35 -25.07 -7.43
CA PRO A 208 0.17 -25.20 -6.00
C PRO A 208 1.51 -25.01 -5.27
N GLY A 209 1.50 -24.24 -4.18
CA GLY A 209 2.69 -24.03 -3.39
C GLY A 209 3.26 -25.34 -2.83
N LEU A 210 4.59 -25.45 -2.79
CA LEU A 210 5.28 -26.53 -2.12
C LEU A 210 5.05 -26.45 -0.59
N ALA A 211 5.43 -27.52 0.13
CA ALA A 211 5.24 -27.62 1.57
C ALA A 211 5.68 -26.35 2.32
N GLU A 212 4.85 -25.92 3.27
CA GLU A 212 5.14 -24.74 4.09
C GLU A 212 6.30 -25.00 5.05
N GLU A 213 7.30 -24.12 5.04
CA GLU A 213 8.35 -24.10 6.05
C GLU A 213 8.07 -23.00 7.07
N LYS A 214 8.01 -23.37 8.35
CA LYS A 214 7.74 -22.44 9.46
C LYS A 214 9.01 -22.16 10.23
N ILE A 215 9.41 -20.90 10.25
CA ILE A 215 10.58 -20.44 10.99
C ILE A 215 10.15 -19.37 11.97
N THR A 216 10.82 -19.31 13.12
CA THR A 216 10.62 -18.26 14.10
C THR A 216 11.93 -17.56 14.37
N ILE A 217 11.97 -16.25 14.14
CA ILE A 217 13.16 -15.43 14.33
C ILE A 217 12.92 -14.35 15.40
N PRO A 218 13.94 -13.96 16.18
CA PRO A 218 13.87 -12.75 16.98
C PRO A 218 14.01 -11.49 16.11
N TRP A 219 13.70 -10.32 16.68
CA TRP A 219 13.98 -9.03 16.06
C TRP A 219 15.48 -8.86 15.79
N GLU A 220 15.81 -8.10 14.74
CA GLU A 220 17.18 -7.86 14.24
C GLU A 220 17.94 -9.10 13.77
N ALA A 221 17.39 -10.31 13.88
CA ALA A 221 18.02 -11.49 13.31
C ALA A 221 17.86 -11.52 11.79
N THR A 222 18.96 -11.87 11.12
CA THR A 222 18.99 -12.11 9.69
C THR A 222 18.48 -13.51 9.38
N GLN A 223 17.48 -13.59 8.52
CA GLN A 223 17.00 -14.82 7.91
C GLN A 223 17.50 -14.88 6.46
N GLU A 224 18.36 -15.85 6.17
CA GLU A 224 18.78 -16.12 4.79
C GLU A 224 17.64 -16.77 4.00
N LEU A 225 17.56 -16.42 2.72
CA LEU A 225 16.59 -16.99 1.79
C LEU A 225 17.34 -17.91 0.82
N ALA A 226 17.07 -19.21 0.91
CA ALA A 226 17.59 -20.19 -0.04
C ALA A 226 16.53 -20.47 -1.11
N THR A 227 16.49 -19.66 -2.17
CA THR A 227 15.65 -19.93 -3.35
C THR A 227 16.45 -20.51 -4.49
N LYS A 228 15.97 -21.65 -5.00
CA LYS A 228 16.47 -22.24 -6.24
C LYS A 228 16.20 -21.30 -7.41
N ASP A 229 17.06 -21.36 -8.42
CA ASP A 229 16.81 -20.63 -9.66
C ASP A 229 15.53 -21.14 -10.31
N GLY A 230 14.74 -20.23 -10.88
CA GLY A 230 13.41 -20.53 -11.44
C GLY A 230 12.26 -20.64 -10.42
N SER A 231 12.57 -20.68 -9.12
CA SER A 231 11.58 -20.71 -8.06
C SER A 231 11.35 -19.33 -7.42
N LEU A 232 10.14 -19.09 -6.94
CA LEU A 232 9.76 -17.91 -6.17
C LEU A 232 9.38 -18.32 -4.75
N ALA A 233 9.87 -17.61 -3.73
CA ALA A 233 9.38 -17.77 -2.37
C ALA A 233 8.45 -16.63 -1.98
N ARG A 234 7.39 -17.02 -1.28
CA ARG A 234 6.42 -16.14 -0.64
C ARG A 234 6.46 -16.40 0.87
N ALA A 235 6.32 -15.36 1.69
CA ALA A 235 6.37 -15.49 3.14
C ALA A 235 5.18 -14.79 3.80
N ALA A 236 4.36 -15.53 4.55
CA ALA A 236 3.43 -14.93 5.49
C ALA A 236 4.20 -14.54 6.76
N ILE A 237 4.23 -13.23 7.06
CA ILE A 237 5.03 -12.66 8.13
C ILE A 237 4.11 -12.26 9.28
N LYS A 238 4.10 -13.08 10.33
CA LYS A 238 3.19 -12.93 11.47
C LYS A 238 3.84 -12.12 12.59
N ILE A 239 3.66 -10.80 12.51
CA ILE A 239 4.07 -9.87 13.55
C ILE A 239 2.89 -9.64 14.51
N LYS A 240 3.00 -10.21 15.72
CA LYS A 240 1.95 -10.14 16.74
C LYS A 240 2.25 -9.01 17.73
N TYR A 241 1.21 -8.28 18.14
CA TYR A 241 1.32 -7.32 19.25
C TYR A 241 1.42 -8.03 20.59
N SER A 242 2.18 -7.44 21.51
CA SER A 242 2.15 -7.82 22.93
C SER A 242 0.77 -7.46 23.56
N LEU A 243 0.50 -7.90 24.79
CA LEU A 243 -0.72 -7.49 25.50
C LEU A 243 -0.82 -5.96 25.63
N PHE A 244 0.31 -5.33 25.98
CA PHE A 244 0.40 -3.87 26.04
C PHE A 244 0.23 -3.23 24.65
N GLY A 245 0.83 -3.82 23.62
CA GLY A 245 0.70 -3.38 22.23
C GLY A 245 -0.74 -3.40 21.71
N LYS A 246 -1.55 -4.39 22.12
CA LYS A 246 -2.97 -4.45 21.78
C LYS A 246 -3.75 -3.26 22.35
N ILE A 247 -3.51 -2.90 23.61
CA ILE A 247 -4.13 -1.73 24.25
C ILE A 247 -3.65 -0.44 23.57
N TYR A 248 -2.34 -0.33 23.33
CA TYR A 248 -1.74 0.81 22.65
C TYR A 248 -2.38 1.05 21.28
N LYS A 249 -2.52 0.00 20.47
CA LYS A 249 -3.13 0.08 19.12
C LYS A 249 -4.59 0.55 19.14
N THR A 250 -5.33 0.33 20.22
CA THR A 250 -6.71 0.85 20.33
C THR A 250 -6.73 2.37 20.51
N LEU A 251 -5.69 2.93 21.15
CA LEU A 251 -5.61 4.35 21.49
C LEU A 251 -4.80 5.15 20.47
N PHE A 252 -3.86 4.50 19.77
CA PHE A 252 -2.87 5.15 18.92
C PHE A 252 -2.69 4.40 17.59
N ARG A 253 -2.08 5.07 16.61
CA ARG A 253 -1.68 4.42 15.35
C ARG A 253 -0.61 3.35 15.61
N SER A 254 -0.66 2.27 14.84
CA SER A 254 0.34 1.21 14.92
C SER A 254 1.75 1.76 14.67
N PRO A 255 2.73 1.43 15.54
CA PRO A 255 4.12 1.83 15.33
C PRO A 255 4.70 1.13 14.09
N GLN A 256 5.57 1.83 13.37
CA GLN A 256 6.14 1.29 12.15
C GLN A 256 7.05 0.10 12.44
N VAL A 257 6.96 -0.90 11.56
CA VAL A 257 7.93 -2.00 11.45
C VAL A 257 8.71 -1.78 10.18
N LEU A 258 10.02 -1.92 10.27
CA LEU A 258 10.91 -1.87 9.13
C LEU A 258 11.39 -3.27 8.79
N MET A 259 11.50 -3.54 7.51
CA MET A 259 12.11 -4.72 6.94
C MET A 259 13.36 -4.26 6.20
N LYS A 260 14.50 -4.84 6.55
CA LYS A 260 15.75 -4.68 5.82
C LYS A 260 15.91 -5.88 4.89
N ILE A 261 16.07 -5.60 3.61
CA ILE A 261 16.29 -6.57 2.53
C ILE A 261 17.76 -6.42 2.11
N THR A 262 18.48 -7.54 2.10
CA THR A 262 19.84 -7.60 1.54
C THR A 262 19.81 -8.47 0.29
N TYR A 263 20.22 -7.90 -0.83
CA TYR A 263 20.23 -8.54 -2.15
C TYR A 263 21.49 -9.38 -2.36
N GLU A 264 21.48 -10.29 -3.34
CA GLU A 264 22.67 -11.09 -3.69
C GLU A 264 23.86 -10.25 -4.15
N ASP A 265 23.59 -9.10 -4.79
CA ASP A 265 24.62 -8.15 -5.22
C ASP A 265 25.15 -7.26 -4.08
N GLY A 266 24.68 -7.47 -2.85
CA GLY A 266 25.10 -6.72 -1.67
C GLY A 266 24.36 -5.39 -1.47
N PHE A 267 23.44 -5.01 -2.36
CA PHE A 267 22.57 -3.85 -2.13
C PHE A 267 21.68 -4.09 -0.90
N GLU A 268 21.40 -3.04 -0.15
CA GLU A 268 20.50 -3.10 1.00
C GLU A 268 19.35 -2.10 0.84
N LEU A 269 18.13 -2.56 1.05
CA LEU A 269 16.92 -1.75 1.02
C LEU A 269 16.20 -1.85 2.36
N GLY A 270 16.00 -0.70 3.02
CA GLY A 270 15.09 -0.59 4.15
C GLY A 270 13.71 -0.14 3.67
N CYS A 271 12.67 -0.90 3.98
CA CYS A 271 11.30 -0.54 3.66
C CYS A 271 10.37 -0.75 4.85
N ARG A 272 9.26 -0.02 4.87
CA ARG A 272 8.19 -0.21 5.85
C ARG A 272 7.34 -1.42 5.47
N ILE A 273 7.07 -2.28 6.45
CA ILE A 273 6.10 -3.38 6.32
C ILE A 273 4.90 -3.11 7.22
N ILE A 274 3.71 -3.51 6.78
CA ILE A 274 2.50 -3.42 7.58
C ILE A 274 2.20 -4.78 8.22
N PRO A 275 2.32 -4.92 9.55
CA PRO A 275 2.07 -6.18 10.26
C PRO A 275 0.73 -6.84 9.91
N GLU A 276 -0.34 -6.04 9.80
CA GLU A 276 -1.70 -6.52 9.54
C GLU A 276 -1.95 -6.99 8.11
N ASN A 277 -1.04 -6.72 7.19
CA ASN A 277 -1.16 -7.17 5.80
C ASN A 277 -0.11 -8.21 5.42
N ALA A 278 1.03 -8.21 6.10
CA ALA A 278 2.13 -9.12 5.78
C ALA A 278 1.79 -10.62 6.03
N ASP A 279 0.77 -10.90 6.85
CA ASP A 279 0.23 -12.26 7.05
C ASP A 279 -0.42 -12.83 5.78
N ASN A 280 -0.83 -11.98 4.83
CA ASN A 280 -1.35 -12.41 3.52
C ASN A 280 -0.26 -12.94 2.57
N GLY A 281 1.00 -12.99 3.00
CA GLY A 281 2.09 -13.60 2.22
C GLY A 281 2.66 -12.64 1.19
N ILE A 282 3.83 -12.06 1.47
CA ILE A 282 4.57 -11.23 0.50
C ILE A 282 5.47 -12.09 -0.37
N VAL A 283 5.63 -11.74 -1.65
CA VAL A 283 6.78 -12.23 -2.43
C VAL A 283 8.05 -11.73 -1.74
N ILE A 284 9.02 -12.61 -1.50
CA ILE A 284 10.19 -12.27 -0.66
C ILE A 284 11.53 -12.60 -1.30
N SER A 285 11.58 -13.52 -2.26
CA SER A 285 12.84 -13.95 -2.88
C SER A 285 13.31 -13.08 -4.04
N HIS A 286 12.39 -12.39 -4.73
CA HIS A 286 12.66 -11.59 -5.93
C HIS A 286 11.90 -10.27 -5.81
N LEU A 287 12.62 -9.20 -5.50
CA LEU A 287 12.08 -7.88 -5.17
C LEU A 287 12.73 -6.79 -6.02
N PRO A 288 12.11 -6.39 -7.14
CA PRO A 288 12.63 -5.33 -7.99
C PRO A 288 12.92 -4.04 -7.22
N LYS A 289 14.06 -3.41 -7.47
CA LYS A 289 14.45 -2.18 -6.76
C LYS A 289 13.80 -0.93 -7.35
N GLU A 290 13.48 -0.99 -8.64
CA GLU A 290 12.94 0.12 -9.42
C GLU A 290 12.05 -0.38 -10.57
N ALA A 291 11.38 0.53 -11.26
CA ALA A 291 10.43 0.19 -12.31
C ALA A 291 11.04 -0.62 -13.46
N ASN A 292 12.28 -0.35 -13.88
CA ASN A 292 12.94 -1.12 -14.94
C ASN A 292 13.15 -2.59 -14.53
N GLU A 293 13.60 -2.81 -13.29
CA GLU A 293 13.72 -4.16 -12.75
C GLU A 293 12.35 -4.84 -12.61
N ALA A 294 11.30 -4.08 -12.30
CA ALA A 294 9.94 -4.61 -12.22
C ALA A 294 9.40 -5.00 -13.59
N LEU A 295 9.69 -4.21 -14.64
CA LEU A 295 9.38 -4.59 -16.01
C LEU A 295 10.15 -5.88 -16.39
N ALA A 296 11.44 -5.94 -16.08
CA ALA A 296 12.25 -7.14 -16.33
C ALA A 296 11.72 -8.37 -15.56
N PHE A 297 11.20 -8.18 -14.35
CA PHE A 297 10.54 -9.23 -13.56
C PHE A 297 9.29 -9.76 -14.28
N TRP A 298 8.41 -8.88 -14.77
CA TRP A 298 7.24 -9.29 -15.56
C TRP A 298 7.62 -9.98 -16.87
N GLN A 299 8.60 -9.43 -17.60
CA GLN A 299 9.12 -10.05 -18.83
C GLN A 299 9.71 -11.45 -18.58
N ALA A 300 10.36 -11.64 -17.43
CA ALA A 300 10.89 -12.95 -17.04
C ALA A 300 9.79 -13.96 -16.73
N LEU A 301 8.67 -13.54 -16.12
CA LEU A 301 7.50 -14.41 -15.90
C LEU A 301 6.82 -14.83 -17.22
N ASP A 302 6.89 -13.99 -18.25
CA ASP A 302 6.31 -14.26 -19.57
C ASP A 302 7.22 -15.08 -20.49
N SER A 303 8.46 -15.34 -20.07
CA SER A 303 9.47 -16.07 -20.84
C SER A 303 9.77 -17.43 -20.22
N ALA A 304 9.67 -18.50 -21.02
CA ALA A 304 10.01 -19.87 -20.59
C ALA A 304 11.49 -20.05 -20.17
N LYS A 305 12.35 -19.07 -20.43
CA LYS A 305 13.77 -19.05 -20.00
C LYS A 305 14.12 -17.76 -19.25
N GLY A 306 13.13 -17.02 -18.78
CA GLY A 306 13.35 -15.78 -18.05
C GLY A 306 14.10 -16.03 -16.74
N GLN A 307 14.92 -15.08 -16.32
CA GLN A 307 15.52 -15.10 -14.99
C GLN A 307 14.91 -13.96 -14.18
N LEU A 308 14.28 -14.29 -13.05
CA LEU A 308 13.68 -13.30 -12.16
C LEU A 308 14.76 -12.35 -11.61
N THR A 309 14.46 -11.05 -11.61
CA THR A 309 15.35 -9.99 -11.13
C THR A 309 15.17 -9.74 -9.63
N GLY A 310 16.09 -8.97 -9.03
CA GLY A 310 15.97 -8.53 -7.64
C GLY A 310 16.11 -9.66 -6.62
N LYS A 311 16.97 -10.65 -6.88
CA LYS A 311 17.16 -11.81 -5.99
C LYS A 311 17.64 -11.39 -4.60
N VAL A 312 16.89 -11.80 -3.59
CA VAL A 312 17.10 -11.43 -2.18
C VAL A 312 17.91 -12.52 -1.50
N LYS A 313 19.03 -12.13 -0.88
CA LYS A 313 19.89 -13.02 -0.09
C LYS A 313 19.34 -13.24 1.31
N SER A 314 18.89 -12.17 1.97
CA SER A 314 18.40 -12.27 3.34
C SER A 314 17.50 -11.11 3.73
N VAL A 315 16.73 -11.31 4.81
CA VAL A 315 15.82 -10.32 5.36
C VAL A 315 15.98 -10.24 6.87
N SER A 316 15.74 -9.06 7.44
CA SER A 316 15.62 -8.86 8.89
C SER A 316 14.54 -7.84 9.20
N PHE A 317 14.04 -7.85 10.41
CA PHE A 317 12.95 -6.99 10.84
C PHE A 317 13.35 -6.22 12.09
N SER A 318 12.99 -4.94 12.11
CA SER A 318 13.23 -4.04 13.24
C SER A 318 11.97 -3.27 13.61
N ASN A 319 11.90 -2.83 14.86
CA ASN A 319 10.83 -1.98 15.35
C ASN A 319 11.38 -0.94 16.32
N GLN A 320 10.69 0.19 16.43
CA GLN A 320 11.13 1.29 17.29
C GLN A 320 10.80 1.08 18.78
N ASN A 321 9.90 0.15 19.10
CA ASN A 321 9.43 -0.08 20.47
C ASN A 321 9.12 -1.56 20.71
N SER A 322 10.09 -2.25 21.30
CA SER A 322 10.05 -3.69 21.55
C SER A 322 8.94 -4.11 22.51
N LEU A 323 8.40 -3.18 23.32
CA LEU A 323 7.29 -3.47 24.24
C LEU A 323 5.96 -3.65 23.53
N LEU A 324 5.80 -3.12 22.32
CA LEU A 324 4.54 -3.16 21.57
C LEU A 324 4.34 -4.48 20.81
N TYR A 325 5.41 -5.22 20.58
CA TYR A 325 5.40 -6.44 19.78
C TYR A 325 5.80 -7.67 20.59
N SER A 326 5.38 -8.84 20.10
CA SER A 326 5.93 -10.13 20.53
C SER A 326 7.43 -10.16 20.26
N PRO A 327 8.27 -10.76 21.12
CA PRO A 327 9.73 -10.80 20.93
C PRO A 327 10.18 -11.64 19.73
N LYS A 328 9.28 -12.44 19.17
CA LYS A 328 9.55 -13.34 18.04
C LYS A 328 8.54 -13.10 16.92
N ILE A 329 9.02 -13.23 15.70
CA ILE A 329 8.28 -13.14 14.44
C ILE A 329 8.21 -14.54 13.84
N GLU A 330 7.02 -14.97 13.46
CA GLU A 330 6.78 -16.24 12.77
C GLU A 330 6.74 -15.97 11.26
N LEU A 331 7.57 -16.67 10.51
CA LEU A 331 7.65 -16.64 9.05
C LEU A 331 7.16 -17.98 8.53
N ILE A 332 6.19 -17.96 7.62
CA ILE A 332 5.72 -19.15 6.92
C ILE A 332 6.08 -19.00 5.45
N PHE A 333 7.09 -19.74 5.01
CA PHE A 333 7.55 -19.74 3.63
C PHE A 333 6.79 -20.75 2.80
N THR A 334 6.42 -20.33 1.59
CA THR A 334 5.85 -21.17 0.55
C THR A 334 6.64 -20.93 -0.73
N SER A 335 7.18 -21.99 -1.31
CA SER A 335 7.94 -21.94 -2.56
C SER A 335 7.06 -22.35 -3.74
N TYR A 336 7.25 -21.68 -4.87
CA TYR A 336 6.53 -21.92 -6.13
C TYR A 336 7.54 -22.13 -7.24
N ASP A 337 7.40 -23.21 -8.00
CA ASP A 337 8.26 -23.51 -9.14
C ASP A 337 7.64 -22.90 -10.40
N LEU A 338 8.08 -21.69 -10.78
CA LEU A 338 7.41 -20.91 -11.84
C LEU A 338 8.00 -21.18 -13.22
N LEU A 339 9.27 -21.57 -13.29
CA LEU A 339 10.06 -21.65 -14.52
C LEU A 339 10.70 -23.04 -14.71
N GLY A 340 10.00 -24.07 -14.23
CA GLY A 340 10.44 -25.47 -14.25
C GLY A 340 10.63 -26.07 -15.63
#